data_AF-W9VDU0-F1
#
_entry.id   AF-W9VDU0-F1
#
_cell.length_a   1.000
_cell.length_b   1.000
_cell.length_c   1.000
_cell.angle_alpha   90.00
_cell.angle_beta   90.00
_cell.angle_gamma   90.00
#
_symmetry.space_group_name_H-M   'P 1'
#
loop_
_entity.id
_entity.type
_entity.pdbx_description
1 polymer ?
#
loop_
_entity_poly.entity_id
_entity_poly.type
_entity_poly.pdbx_seq_one_letter_code
_entity_poly.pdbx_strand_id
1 'polypeptide(L)'
;MLASLIGWLATPEQDSLRRAFVVWLKRVLLPARVPGAELPNINDLQEMRAMLAERVKTWIEEWKQQGLEQGIKEGIEKGLSQGEIRLLRRQLVRRFGALPAWAEACLDQASEAELEIWADRILDGETLKEVLREPI
;
A
#
# COMPACT_ATOMS: atom_id res chain seq x y z
N MET A 1 -1.54 -32.23 -14.99
CA MET A 1 -1.86 -32.36 -13.55
C MET A 1 -3.13 -31.59 -13.17
N LEU A 2 -3.20 -30.27 -13.37
CA LEU A 2 -4.41 -29.45 -13.09
C LEU A 2 -5.62 -29.80 -13.98
N ALA A 3 -5.43 -29.95 -15.29
CA ALA A 3 -6.50 -30.35 -16.21
C ALA A 3 -7.05 -31.76 -15.92
N SER A 4 -6.17 -32.67 -15.49
CA SER A 4 -6.52 -34.05 -15.11
C SER A 4 -7.37 -34.10 -13.83
N LEU A 5 -7.06 -33.24 -12.86
CA LEU A 5 -7.85 -33.09 -11.62
C LEU A 5 -9.25 -32.52 -11.91
N ILE A 6 -9.35 -31.53 -12.81
CA ILE A 6 -10.63 -30.92 -13.21
C ILE A 6 -11.50 -31.95 -13.96
N GLY A 7 -10.91 -32.74 -14.86
CA GLY A 7 -11.62 -33.80 -15.59
C GLY A 7 -12.12 -34.92 -14.68
N TRP A 8 -11.32 -35.33 -13.68
CA TRP A 8 -11.71 -36.35 -12.71
C TRP A 8 -12.76 -35.83 -11.71
N LEU A 9 -12.68 -34.57 -11.28
CA LEU A 9 -13.72 -33.92 -10.47
C LEU A 9 -15.04 -33.73 -11.22
N ALA A 10 -15.06 -33.87 -12.54
CA ALA A 10 -16.26 -33.70 -13.36
C ALA A 10 -17.20 -34.91 -13.29
N THR A 11 -16.71 -36.12 -12.97
CA THR A 11 -17.51 -37.36 -12.97
C THR A 11 -18.61 -37.35 -11.91
N PRO A 12 -19.81 -37.91 -12.18
CA PRO A 12 -20.93 -37.93 -11.23
C PRO A 12 -20.60 -38.64 -9.91
N GLU A 13 -19.66 -39.60 -9.92
CA GLU A 13 -19.28 -40.34 -8.71
C GLU A 13 -18.56 -39.47 -7.66
N GLN A 14 -18.09 -38.27 -8.03
CA GLN A 14 -17.29 -37.38 -7.18
C GLN A 14 -18.08 -36.19 -6.60
N ASP A 15 -19.40 -36.29 -6.54
CA ASP A 15 -20.27 -35.18 -6.12
C ASP A 15 -20.01 -34.67 -4.70
N SER A 16 -19.57 -35.54 -3.78
CA SER A 16 -19.18 -35.14 -2.42
C SER A 16 -17.91 -34.29 -2.43
N LEU A 17 -16.93 -34.68 -3.25
CA LEU A 17 -15.66 -33.97 -3.38
C LEU A 17 -15.82 -32.65 -4.13
N ARG A 18 -16.66 -32.61 -5.16
CA ARG A 18 -17.03 -31.39 -5.88
C ARG A 18 -17.61 -30.34 -4.93
N ARG A 19 -18.54 -30.75 -4.06
CA ARG A 19 -19.14 -29.90 -3.03
C ARG A 19 -18.12 -29.46 -1.98
N ALA A 20 -17.28 -30.37 -1.50
CA ALA A 20 -16.22 -30.03 -0.55
C ALA A 20 -15.23 -29.00 -1.13
N PHE A 21 -14.91 -29.11 -2.42
CA PHE A 21 -14.04 -28.17 -3.12
C PHE A 21 -14.66 -26.78 -3.26
N VAL A 22 -15.95 -26.68 -3.62
CA VAL A 22 -16.68 -25.41 -3.66
C VAL A 22 -16.70 -24.74 -2.27
N VAL A 23 -16.95 -25.53 -1.21
CA VAL A 23 -16.93 -25.04 0.17
C VAL A 23 -15.53 -24.54 0.56
N TRP A 24 -14.48 -25.28 0.23
CA TRP A 24 -13.10 -24.85 0.50
C TRP A 24 -12.73 -23.58 -0.28
N LEU A 25 -13.08 -23.49 -1.57
CA LEU A 25 -12.88 -22.30 -2.37
C LEU A 25 -13.54 -21.07 -1.74
N LYS A 26 -14.81 -21.21 -1.35
CA LYS A 26 -15.61 -20.14 -0.76
C LYS A 26 -15.12 -19.71 0.61
N ARG A 27 -14.69 -20.65 1.46
CA ARG A 27 -14.36 -20.38 2.87
C ARG A 27 -12.88 -20.11 3.14
N VAL A 28 -11.99 -20.58 2.27
CA VAL A 28 -10.54 -20.54 2.50
C VAL A 28 -9.83 -19.81 1.37
N LEU A 29 -9.92 -20.29 0.13
CA LEU A 29 -9.09 -19.75 -0.95
C LEU A 29 -9.48 -18.33 -1.36
N LEU A 30 -10.77 -18.11 -1.68
CA LEU A 30 -11.24 -16.83 -2.20
C LEU A 30 -11.11 -15.69 -1.18
N PRO A 31 -11.51 -15.85 0.11
CA PRO A 31 -11.30 -14.81 1.11
C PRO A 31 -9.81 -14.46 1.33
N ALA A 32 -8.91 -15.44 1.21
CA ALA A 32 -7.47 -15.20 1.36
C ALA A 32 -6.82 -14.53 0.14
N ARG A 33 -7.40 -14.68 -1.06
CA ARG A 33 -6.84 -14.15 -2.32
C ARG A 33 -7.51 -12.86 -2.78
N VAL A 34 -8.80 -12.72 -2.53
CA VAL A 34 -9.60 -11.56 -2.90
C VAL A 34 -10.41 -11.13 -1.67
N PRO A 35 -9.75 -10.48 -0.70
CA PRO A 35 -10.43 -10.01 0.49
C PRO A 35 -11.52 -9.00 0.12
N GLY A 36 -12.69 -9.11 0.73
CA GLY A 36 -13.82 -8.21 0.49
C GLY A 36 -14.68 -8.54 -0.74
N ALA A 37 -14.37 -9.58 -1.52
CA ALA A 37 -15.23 -9.98 -2.63
C ALA A 37 -16.59 -10.52 -2.15
N GLU A 38 -17.69 -9.91 -2.61
CA GLU A 38 -19.03 -10.46 -2.42
C GLU A 38 -19.24 -11.70 -3.29
N LEU A 39 -19.20 -12.86 -2.65
CA LEU A 39 -19.44 -14.14 -3.32
C LEU A 39 -20.93 -14.50 -3.23
N PRO A 40 -21.62 -14.67 -4.38
CA PRO A 40 -22.98 -15.17 -4.36
C PRO A 40 -23.04 -16.59 -3.78
N ASN A 41 -24.22 -17.02 -3.34
CA ASN A 41 -24.39 -18.33 -2.73
C ASN A 41 -24.37 -19.45 -3.78
N ILE A 42 -23.18 -19.80 -4.25
CA ILE A 42 -22.95 -20.85 -5.25
C ILE A 42 -22.65 -22.17 -4.54
N ASN A 43 -23.41 -23.22 -4.89
CA ASN A 43 -23.21 -24.59 -4.40
C ASN A 43 -22.74 -25.56 -5.51
N ASP A 44 -22.65 -25.09 -6.75
CA ASP A 44 -22.22 -25.87 -7.91
C ASP A 44 -20.85 -25.42 -8.43
N LEU A 45 -20.04 -26.39 -8.88
CA LEU A 45 -18.69 -26.11 -9.35
C LEU A 45 -18.68 -25.48 -10.76
N GLN A 46 -19.64 -25.80 -11.62
CA GLN A 46 -19.73 -25.16 -12.94
C GLN A 46 -20.16 -23.71 -12.82
N GLU A 47 -21.14 -23.43 -11.96
CA GLU A 47 -21.51 -22.05 -11.60
C GLU A 47 -20.33 -21.28 -11.01
N MET A 48 -19.56 -21.90 -10.10
CA MET A 48 -18.35 -21.30 -9.53
C MET A 48 -17.32 -21.01 -10.61
N ARG A 49 -17.08 -21.94 -11.54
CA ARG A 49 -16.15 -21.73 -12.67
C ARG A 49 -16.58 -20.59 -13.57
N ALA A 50 -17.86 -20.51 -13.92
CA ALA A 50 -18.41 -19.45 -14.76
C ALA A 50 -18.26 -18.09 -14.08
N MET A 51 -18.65 -17.99 -12.81
CA MET A 51 -18.50 -16.78 -12.00
C MET A 51 -17.04 -16.34 -11.90
N LEU A 52 -16.11 -17.26 -11.59
CA LEU A 52 -14.69 -16.93 -11.50
C LEU A 52 -14.13 -16.48 -12.86
N ALA A 53 -14.52 -17.13 -13.96
CA ALA A 53 -14.06 -16.74 -15.30
C ALA A 53 -14.44 -15.30 -15.64
N GLU A 54 -15.62 -14.84 -15.21
CA GLU A 54 -16.08 -13.48 -15.42
C GLU A 54 -15.42 -12.49 -14.43
N ARG A 55 -15.38 -12.83 -13.13
CA ARG A 55 -14.98 -11.90 -12.07
C ARG A 55 -13.49 -11.78 -11.83
N VAL A 56 -12.69 -12.80 -12.14
CA VAL A 56 -11.22 -12.76 -11.92
C VAL A 56 -10.59 -11.60 -12.67
N LYS A 57 -11.06 -11.30 -13.89
CA LYS A 57 -10.54 -10.16 -14.66
C LYS A 57 -10.79 -8.84 -13.95
N THR A 58 -12.00 -8.65 -13.42
CA THR A 58 -12.39 -7.45 -12.68
C THR A 58 -11.56 -7.30 -11.41
N TRP A 59 -11.42 -8.37 -10.62
CA TRP A 59 -10.61 -8.34 -9.40
C TRP A 59 -9.13 -8.01 -9.67
N ILE A 60 -8.56 -8.53 -10.75
CA ILE A 60 -7.18 -8.21 -11.15
C ILE A 60 -7.06 -6.72 -11.48
N GLU A 61 -8.02 -6.16 -12.21
CA GLU A 61 -7.99 -4.74 -12.57
C GLU A 61 -8.16 -3.86 -11.33
N GLU A 62 -9.12 -4.18 -10.44
CA GLU A 62 -9.33 -3.47 -9.18
C GLU A 62 -8.08 -3.49 -8.30
N TRP A 63 -7.43 -4.65 -8.13
CA TRP A 63 -6.18 -4.75 -7.38
C TRP A 63 -5.05 -3.94 -8.01
N LYS A 64 -4.95 -3.93 -9.34
CA LYS A 64 -3.95 -3.15 -10.06
C LYS A 64 -4.18 -1.65 -9.88
N GLN A 65 -5.43 -1.20 -9.95
CA GLN A 65 -5.80 0.19 -9.71
C GLN A 65 -5.50 0.60 -8.27
N GLN A 66 -5.94 -0.19 -7.27
CA GLN A 66 -5.65 0.08 -5.85
C GLN A 66 -4.14 0.11 -5.58
N GLY A 67 -3.37 -0.82 -6.15
CA GLY A 67 -1.92 -0.82 -6.02
C GLY A 67 -1.25 0.39 -6.67
N LEU A 68 -1.77 0.85 -7.82
CA LEU A 68 -1.30 2.06 -8.48
C LEU A 68 -1.64 3.31 -7.65
N GLU A 69 -2.87 3.44 -7.18
CA GLU A 69 -3.31 4.57 -6.34
C GLU A 69 -2.49 4.66 -5.05
N GLN A 70 -2.30 3.53 -4.36
CA GLN A 70 -1.47 3.47 -3.15
C GLN A 70 -0.02 3.84 -3.46
N GLY A 71 0.55 3.30 -4.55
CA GLY A 71 1.91 3.61 -4.98
C GLY A 71 2.11 5.08 -5.35
N ILE A 72 1.14 5.70 -6.02
CA ILE A 72 1.15 7.13 -6.34
C ILE A 72 1.07 7.95 -5.04
N LYS A 73 0.15 7.62 -4.13
CA LYS A 73 -0.02 8.32 -2.87
C LYS A 73 1.26 8.29 -2.04
N GLU A 74 1.83 7.10 -1.81
CA GLU A 74 3.09 6.96 -1.08
C GLU A 74 4.27 7.66 -1.79
N GLY A 75 4.29 7.63 -3.12
CA GLY A 75 5.30 8.29 -3.92
C GLY A 75 5.26 9.81 -3.79
N ILE A 76 4.04 10.39 -3.80
CA ILE A 76 3.83 11.83 -3.61
C ILE A 76 4.22 12.24 -2.19
N GLU A 77 3.74 11.54 -1.16
CA GLU A 77 4.03 11.85 0.24
C GLU A 77 5.55 11.81 0.52
N LYS A 78 6.24 10.74 0.07
CA LYS A 78 7.71 10.63 0.20
C LYS A 78 8.43 11.70 -0.61
N GLY A 79 7.96 11.99 -1.82
CA GLY A 79 8.56 13.00 -2.70
C GLY A 79 8.46 14.41 -2.13
N LEU A 80 7.32 14.76 -1.53
CA LEU A 80 7.09 16.05 -0.88
C LEU A 80 8.02 16.22 0.32
N SER A 81 8.03 15.26 1.25
CA SER A 81 8.88 15.28 2.44
C SER A 81 10.37 15.37 2.09
N GLN A 82 10.85 14.58 1.13
CA GLN A 82 12.24 14.67 0.65
C GLN A 82 12.55 16.03 0.01
N GLY A 83 11.59 16.61 -0.70
CA GLY A 83 11.68 17.94 -1.29
C GLY A 83 11.82 19.04 -0.24
N GLU A 84 10.99 18.99 0.80
CA GLU A 84 11.01 19.92 1.94
C GLU A 84 12.32 19.85 2.71
N ILE A 85 12.75 18.64 3.09
CA ILE A 85 14.04 18.42 3.77
C ILE A 85 15.18 19.02 2.93
N ARG A 86 15.20 18.73 1.61
CA ARG A 86 16.25 19.24 0.71
C ARG A 86 16.23 20.76 0.63
N LEU A 87 15.06 21.36 0.53
CA LEU A 87 14.91 22.81 0.45
C LEU A 87 15.33 23.47 1.76
N LEU A 88 14.82 23.00 2.89
CA LEU A 88 15.14 23.51 4.21
C LEU A 88 16.63 23.38 4.51
N ARG A 89 17.24 22.21 4.25
CA ARG A 89 18.69 22.00 4.32
C ARG A 89 19.45 23.06 3.53
N ARG A 90 19.07 23.32 2.28
CA ARG A 90 19.72 24.33 1.44
C ARG A 90 19.61 25.74 2.03
N GLN A 91 18.46 26.10 2.61
CA GLN A 91 18.27 27.40 3.26
C GLN A 91 19.11 27.51 4.54
N LEU A 92 19.14 26.45 5.37
CA LEU A 92 19.94 26.41 6.58
C LEU A 92 21.43 26.54 6.25
N VAL A 93 21.92 25.81 5.23
CA VAL A 93 23.30 25.93 4.76
C VAL A 93 23.61 27.34 4.30
N ARG A 94 22.67 27.98 3.59
CA ARG A 94 22.85 29.34 3.07
C ARG A 94 22.91 30.38 4.18
N ARG A 95 22.12 30.22 5.25
CA ARG A 95 22.02 31.18 6.34
C ARG A 95 23.08 30.97 7.42
N PHE A 96 23.41 29.72 7.75
CA PHE A 96 24.24 29.35 8.89
C PHE A 96 25.58 28.69 8.51
N GLY A 97 25.81 28.41 7.22
CA GLY A 97 27.01 27.71 6.73
C GLY A 97 26.89 26.19 6.83
N ALA A 98 28.01 25.47 6.84
CA ALA A 98 28.00 24.02 6.89
C ALA A 98 27.25 23.49 8.11
N LEU A 99 26.30 22.56 7.90
CA LEU A 99 25.50 22.03 8.99
C LEU A 99 26.31 21.02 9.82
N PRO A 100 26.29 21.13 11.16
CA PRO A 100 26.85 20.11 12.03
C PRO A 100 26.02 18.82 11.96
N ALA A 101 26.64 17.69 12.29
CA ALA A 101 26.03 16.35 12.16
C ALA A 101 24.69 16.20 12.91
N TRP A 102 24.51 16.89 14.04
CA TRP A 102 23.25 16.85 14.78
C TRP A 102 22.09 17.49 14.00
N ALA A 103 22.35 18.57 13.25
CA ALA A 103 21.32 19.25 12.48
C ALA A 103 20.90 18.44 11.25
N GLU A 104 21.87 17.76 10.62
CA GLU A 104 21.58 16.80 9.55
C GLU A 104 20.73 15.64 10.06
N ALA A 105 21.07 15.07 11.23
CA ALA A 105 20.29 14.01 11.84
C ALA A 105 18.86 14.45 12.21
N CYS A 106 18.67 15.69 12.67
CA CYS A 106 17.34 16.27 12.91
C CYS A 106 16.53 16.36 11.61
N LEU A 107 17.12 16.86 10.52
CA LEU A 107 16.45 16.98 9.21
C LEU A 107 16.05 15.62 8.63
N ASP A 108 16.89 14.60 8.79
CA ASP A 108 16.63 13.25 8.25
C ASP A 108 15.57 12.48 9.04
N GLN A 109 15.32 12.85 10.31
CA GLN A 109 14.34 12.21 11.19
C GLN A 109 13.07 13.05 11.41
N ALA A 110 13.02 14.25 10.83
CA ALA A 110 11.91 15.17 11.01
C ALA A 110 10.61 14.63 10.43
N SER A 111 9.54 14.78 11.20
CA SER A 111 8.17 14.70 10.73
C SER A 111 7.80 15.90 9.85
N GLU A 112 6.74 15.75 9.05
CA GLU A 112 6.19 16.83 8.22
C GLU A 112 5.87 18.08 9.05
N ALA A 113 5.24 17.92 10.22
CA ALA A 113 4.94 19.02 11.12
C ALA A 113 6.18 19.75 11.66
N GLU A 114 7.26 19.02 11.93
CA GLU A 114 8.54 19.63 12.31
C GLU A 114 9.14 20.44 11.16
N LEU A 115 9.09 19.91 9.93
CA LEU A 115 9.60 20.59 8.75
C LEU A 115 8.85 21.90 8.46
N GLU A 116 7.52 21.91 8.56
CA GLU A 116 6.70 23.12 8.42
C GLU A 116 7.09 24.19 9.45
N ILE A 117 7.19 23.80 10.72
CA ILE A 117 7.53 24.71 11.80
C ILE A 117 8.95 25.27 11.63
N TRP A 118 9.91 24.43 11.20
CA TRP A 118 11.27 24.88 10.93
C TRP A 118 11.34 25.76 9.68
N ALA A 119 10.48 25.54 8.67
CA ALA A 119 10.38 26.38 7.48
C ALA A 119 9.86 27.78 7.80
N ASP A 120 8.99 27.94 8.80
CA ASP A 120 8.61 29.27 9.30
C ASP A 120 9.71 29.88 10.16
N ARG A 121 10.26 29.11 11.10
CA ARG A 121 11.30 29.61 12.03
C ARG A 121 12.58 30.03 11.32
N ILE A 122 12.90 29.47 10.16
CA ILE A 122 14.08 29.88 9.39
C ILE A 122 13.99 31.31 8.85
N LEU A 123 12.82 31.94 8.88
CA LEU A 123 12.68 33.33 8.46
C LEU A 123 13.20 34.28 9.54
N ASP A 124 12.93 33.96 10.81
CA ASP A 124 13.17 34.90 11.92
C ASP A 124 14.22 34.41 12.94
N GLY A 125 14.46 33.10 13.06
CA GLY A 125 15.34 32.52 14.09
C GLY A 125 16.80 32.94 13.95
N GLU A 126 17.46 33.34 15.02
CA GLU A 126 18.82 33.91 14.95
C GLU A 126 19.90 32.84 14.88
N THR A 127 19.60 31.63 15.39
CA THR A 127 20.55 30.52 15.43
C THR A 127 19.98 29.23 14.88
N LEU A 128 20.87 28.35 14.40
CA LEU A 128 20.49 27.01 13.91
C LEU A 128 19.73 26.20 14.97
N LYS A 129 20.09 26.34 16.25
CA LYS A 129 19.45 25.63 17.37
C LYS A 129 18.04 26.14 17.64
N GLU A 130 17.79 27.44 17.47
CA GLU A 130 16.45 28.01 17.62
C GLU A 130 15.50 27.56 16.52
N VAL A 131 16.00 27.47 15.28
CA VAL A 131 15.21 26.98 14.16
C VAL A 131 14.84 25.52 14.37
N LEU A 132 15.82 24.66 14.62
CA LEU A 132 15.67 23.20 14.73
C LEU A 132 15.27 22.68 16.13
N ARG A 133 14.77 23.54 17.01
CA ARG A 133 14.25 23.08 18.31
C ARG A 133 12.98 22.25 18.11
N GLU A 134 12.75 21.26 18.97
CA GLU A 134 11.52 20.46 18.95
C GLU A 134 10.28 21.38 19.04
N PRO A 135 9.27 21.17 18.19
CA PRO A 135 7.95 21.76 18.35
C PRO A 135 7.32 21.42 19.71
N ILE A 136 6.53 22.34 20.26
CA ILE A 136 5.72 22.12 21.46
C ILE A 136 4.33 21.69 21.03
#